data_AF-A0AAE9JLR8-F1
#
_entry.id   AF-A0AAE9JLR8-F1
#
_cell.length_a   1.000
_cell.length_b   1.000
_cell.length_c   1.000
_cell.angle_alpha   90.00
_cell.angle_beta   90.00
_cell.angle_gamma   90.00
#
_symmetry.space_group_name_H-M   'P 1'
#
loop_
_entity.id
_entity.type
_entity.pdbx_description
1 polymer ?
#
loop_
_entity_poly.entity_id
_entity_poly.type
_entity_poly.pdbx_seq_one_letter_code
_entity_poly.pdbx_strand_id
1 'polypeptide(L)'
;MSDAVWISITNATGMFGITFSLFSNCTLLALILCKVSPVKGPYKSILIFFCCFTMFYSAVEMFLRPIIHIYDDTLFVMQRKWFQMSKFASHLTTTMYCGCYAMSFVLFALQFLYRYIATCMPQQVVKFQGIRFFFWIFGAFCIALSWESAAFFLFPQSDRTQKVFLNIVNQSYGLDANFVDYVPYRYFENDEGTRKVIMLNIIGIIQHVIIMLVSFGTLFYCAFKTYSTISKHKGMSIKTKELQMQLFRALAVQAAIPMIFMYAPLLFLYACPLINLQLGALANYQTIMGQLYPGVDPFAVLFLVNVYRRTLLNIICLRTTSLKESSIQENSRKYEAAVSPRGDPCRPKSSTVSPKC
;
A
#
# COMPACT_ATOMS: atom_id res chain seq x y z
N MET A 1 -23.56 10.67 -17.99
CA MET A 1 -23.17 9.29 -17.66
C MET A 1 -23.53 9.06 -16.20
N SER A 2 -24.17 7.94 -15.85
CA SER A 2 -24.41 7.62 -14.43
C SER A 2 -23.06 7.46 -13.71
N ASP A 3 -22.96 7.96 -12.48
CA ASP A 3 -21.76 7.80 -11.65
C ASP A 3 -21.50 6.33 -11.28
N ALA A 4 -22.45 5.43 -11.57
CA ALA A 4 -22.29 3.97 -11.45
C ALA A 4 -21.06 3.42 -12.21
N VAL A 5 -20.57 4.11 -13.25
CA VAL A 5 -19.31 3.73 -13.92
C VAL A 5 -18.13 3.69 -12.94
N TRP A 6 -18.09 4.59 -11.97
CA TRP A 6 -17.05 4.61 -10.93
C TRP A 6 -17.09 3.37 -10.03
N ILE A 7 -18.26 2.73 -9.87
CA ILE A 7 -18.38 1.47 -9.13
C ILE A 7 -17.63 0.35 -9.85
N SER A 8 -17.84 0.22 -11.16
CA SER A 8 -17.14 -0.76 -11.98
C SER A 8 -15.64 -0.51 -12.00
N ILE A 9 -15.21 0.75 -12.13
CA ILE A 9 -13.79 1.13 -12.10
C ILE A 9 -13.17 0.79 -10.74
N THR A 10 -13.76 1.26 -9.63
CA THR A 10 -13.24 1.01 -8.27
C THR A 10 -13.22 -0.47 -7.90
N ASN A 11 -14.16 -1.28 -8.40
CA ASN A 11 -14.13 -2.73 -8.21
C ASN A 11 -13.01 -3.40 -9.02
N ALA A 12 -12.87 -3.04 -10.31
CA ALA A 12 -11.81 -3.57 -11.16
C ALA A 12 -10.42 -3.19 -10.64
N THR A 13 -10.22 -1.92 -10.28
CA THR A 13 -8.99 -1.43 -9.66
C THR A 13 -8.76 -2.09 -8.31
N GLY A 14 -9.78 -2.29 -7.48
CA GLY A 14 -9.64 -3.00 -6.21
C GLY A 14 -9.12 -4.43 -6.39
N MET A 15 -9.68 -5.18 -7.35
CA MET A 15 -9.24 -6.56 -7.66
C MET A 15 -7.80 -6.60 -8.20
N PHE A 16 -7.47 -5.68 -9.11
CA PHE A 16 -6.11 -5.56 -9.60
C PHE A 16 -5.15 -5.16 -8.48
N GLY A 17 -5.53 -4.17 -7.67
CA GLY A 17 -4.75 -3.61 -6.57
C GLY A 17 -4.38 -4.66 -5.51
N ILE A 18 -5.35 -5.46 -5.04
CA ILE A 18 -5.05 -6.54 -4.09
C ILE A 18 -4.16 -7.61 -4.71
N THR A 19 -4.40 -8.00 -5.95
CA THR A 19 -3.58 -9.01 -6.64
C THR A 19 -2.14 -8.52 -6.80
N PHE A 20 -1.98 -7.27 -7.22
CA PHE A 20 -0.69 -6.64 -7.40
C PHE A 20 0.04 -6.42 -6.08
N SER A 21 -0.67 -6.03 -5.03
CA SER A 21 -0.16 -5.90 -3.66
C SER A 21 0.34 -7.23 -3.11
N LEU A 22 -0.47 -8.30 -3.22
CA LEU A 22 -0.05 -9.64 -2.79
C LEU A 22 1.18 -10.12 -3.56
N PHE A 23 1.18 -9.98 -4.89
CA PHE A 23 2.32 -10.40 -5.72
C PHE A 23 3.62 -9.66 -5.35
N SER A 24 3.58 -8.33 -5.32
CA SER A 24 4.75 -7.49 -5.07
C SER A 24 5.26 -7.62 -3.63
N ASN A 25 4.37 -7.58 -2.63
CA ASN A 25 4.77 -7.71 -1.21
C ASN A 25 5.25 -9.12 -0.88
N CYS A 26 4.62 -10.19 -1.39
CA CYS A 26 5.10 -11.56 -1.19
C CYS A 26 6.48 -11.77 -1.85
N THR A 27 6.68 -11.24 -3.05
CA THR A 27 7.98 -11.32 -3.74
C THR A 27 9.05 -10.57 -2.95
N LEU A 28 8.76 -9.34 -2.52
CA LEU A 28 9.68 -8.55 -1.69
C LEU A 28 9.97 -9.23 -0.36
N LEU A 29 8.95 -9.77 0.31
CA LEU A 29 9.08 -10.51 1.55
C LEU A 29 9.97 -11.75 1.38
N ALA A 30 9.76 -12.54 0.33
CA ALA A 30 10.59 -13.70 0.02
C ALA A 30 12.07 -13.30 -0.14
N LEU A 31 12.36 -12.25 -0.92
CA LEU A 31 13.72 -11.75 -1.13
C LEU A 31 14.36 -11.19 0.15
N ILE A 32 13.58 -10.53 1.00
CA ILE A 32 14.05 -10.04 2.30
C ILE A 32 14.40 -11.20 3.25
N LEU A 33 13.62 -12.28 3.20
CA LEU A 33 13.83 -13.47 4.03
C LEU A 33 14.99 -14.34 3.54
N CYS A 34 15.32 -14.32 2.25
CA CYS A 34 16.48 -15.03 1.70
C CYS A 34 17.81 -14.66 2.39
N LYS A 35 18.70 -15.66 2.54
CA LYS A 35 20.05 -15.46 3.13
C LYS A 35 20.91 -14.44 2.38
N VAL A 36 20.65 -14.27 1.08
CA VAL A 36 21.38 -13.35 0.19
C VAL A 36 20.89 -11.90 0.36
N SER A 37 19.86 -11.66 1.17
CA SER A 37 19.32 -10.31 1.38
C SER A 37 20.41 -9.36 1.87
N PRO A 38 20.57 -8.19 1.23
CA PRO A 38 21.51 -7.17 1.67
C PRO A 38 21.00 -6.46 2.94
N VAL A 39 19.72 -6.66 3.29
CA VAL A 39 19.06 -6.00 4.42
C VAL A 39 19.12 -6.91 5.65
N LYS A 40 19.77 -6.41 6.71
CA LYS A 40 19.95 -7.10 7.99
C LYS A 40 19.53 -6.23 9.16
N GLY A 41 19.33 -6.86 10.32
CA GLY A 41 19.04 -6.17 11.58
C GLY A 41 17.67 -5.49 11.61
N PRO A 42 17.51 -4.40 12.39
CA PRO A 42 16.22 -3.71 12.59
C PRO A 42 15.51 -3.27 11.32
N TYR A 43 16.27 -2.88 10.30
CA TYR A 43 15.72 -2.47 9.01
C TYR A 43 14.90 -3.58 8.36
N LYS A 44 15.37 -4.84 8.51
CA LYS A 44 14.67 -6.03 8.02
C LYS A 44 13.30 -6.16 8.69
N SER A 45 13.22 -6.00 10.00
CA SER A 45 11.96 -6.08 10.75
C SER A 45 10.96 -5.01 10.32
N ILE A 46 11.41 -3.77 10.09
CA ILE A 46 10.56 -2.68 9.60
C ILE A 46 10.00 -3.01 8.22
N LEU A 47 10.84 -3.45 7.27
CA LEU A 47 10.37 -3.78 5.92
C LEU A 47 9.39 -4.97 5.92
N ILE A 48 9.64 -6.00 6.74
CA ILE A 48 8.72 -7.13 6.88
C ILE A 48 7.36 -6.64 7.40
N PHE A 49 7.36 -5.84 8.47
CA PHE A 49 6.12 -5.29 9.02
C PHE A 49 5.38 -4.45 7.98
N PHE A 50 6.11 -3.63 7.22
CA PHE A 50 5.54 -2.82 6.14
C PHE A 50 4.87 -3.68 5.07
N CYS A 51 5.52 -4.74 4.59
CA CYS A 51 4.93 -5.69 3.63
C CYS A 51 3.66 -6.37 4.20
N CYS A 52 3.69 -6.77 5.47
CA CYS A 52 2.52 -7.39 6.11
C CYS A 52 1.36 -6.40 6.22
N PHE A 53 1.64 -5.16 6.62
CA PHE A 53 0.65 -4.11 6.75
C PHE A 53 0.06 -3.69 5.40
N THR A 54 0.86 -3.54 4.34
CA THR A 54 0.36 -3.18 3.00
C THR A 54 -0.55 -4.24 2.42
N MET A 55 -0.25 -5.54 2.63
CA MET A 55 -1.16 -6.63 2.25
C MET A 55 -2.45 -6.61 3.07
N PHE A 56 -2.36 -6.36 4.38
CA PHE A 56 -3.54 -6.19 5.24
C PHE A 56 -4.42 -5.02 4.77
N TYR A 57 -3.82 -3.87 4.48
CA TYR A 57 -4.53 -2.70 3.99
C TYR A 57 -5.21 -2.96 2.64
N SER A 58 -4.56 -3.69 1.71
CA SER A 58 -5.23 -4.12 0.47
C SER A 58 -6.41 -5.06 0.69
N ALA A 59 -6.34 -5.93 1.70
CA ALA A 59 -7.48 -6.77 2.09
C ALA A 59 -8.63 -5.92 2.67
N VAL A 60 -8.31 -4.90 3.47
CA VAL A 60 -9.30 -3.94 3.99
C VAL A 60 -9.96 -3.15 2.84
N GLU A 61 -9.18 -2.62 1.88
CA GLU A 61 -9.70 -1.94 0.68
C GLU A 61 -10.69 -2.83 -0.10
N MET A 62 -10.34 -4.11 -0.32
CA MET A 62 -11.21 -5.08 -0.99
C MET A 62 -12.48 -5.40 -0.17
N PHE A 63 -12.35 -5.50 1.15
CA PHE A 63 -13.48 -5.80 2.02
C PHE A 63 -14.47 -4.63 2.11
N LEU A 64 -13.97 -3.41 2.28
CA LEU A 64 -14.80 -2.21 2.49
C LEU A 64 -15.39 -1.66 1.18
N ARG A 65 -14.73 -1.92 0.03
CA ARG A 65 -15.12 -1.41 -1.30
C ARG A 65 -15.50 0.09 -1.24
N PRO A 66 -14.56 0.95 -0.82
CA PRO A 66 -14.86 2.34 -0.52
C PRO A 66 -15.18 3.13 -1.78
N ILE A 67 -16.00 4.17 -1.64
CA ILE A 67 -16.21 5.22 -2.64
C ILE A 67 -16.20 6.57 -1.95
N ILE A 68 -15.74 7.59 -2.68
CA ILE A 68 -15.70 8.96 -2.21
C ILE A 68 -16.53 9.82 -3.15
N HIS A 69 -17.38 10.67 -2.60
CA HIS A 69 -18.20 11.60 -3.36
C HIS A 69 -18.21 12.96 -2.66
N ILE A 70 -18.02 14.04 -3.41
CA ILE A 70 -18.16 15.40 -2.89
C ILE A 70 -19.48 15.98 -3.39
N TYR A 71 -20.32 16.41 -2.47
CA TYR A 71 -21.58 17.08 -2.79
C TYR A 71 -21.87 18.18 -1.77
N ASP A 72 -22.24 19.36 -2.25
CA ASP A 72 -22.47 20.56 -1.44
C ASP A 72 -21.21 20.87 -0.59
N ASP A 73 -21.36 20.99 0.73
CA ASP A 73 -20.27 21.27 1.66
C ASP A 73 -19.71 20.01 2.33
N THR A 74 -19.94 18.82 1.74
CA THR A 74 -19.66 17.53 2.37
C THR A 74 -18.81 16.62 1.48
N LEU A 75 -17.71 16.13 2.04
CA LEU A 75 -16.99 14.98 1.50
C LEU A 75 -17.52 13.71 2.15
N PHE A 76 -18.16 12.85 1.35
CA PHE A 76 -18.69 11.57 1.79
C PHE A 76 -17.66 10.48 1.53
N VAL A 77 -17.16 9.86 2.60
CA VAL A 77 -16.43 8.59 2.51
C VAL A 77 -17.43 7.48 2.78
N MET A 78 -17.68 6.62 1.81
CA MET A 78 -18.71 5.58 1.91
C MET A 78 -18.11 4.18 1.77
N GLN A 79 -18.63 3.25 2.56
CA GLN A 79 -18.32 1.81 2.51
C GLN A 79 -19.46 1.06 1.80
N ARG A 80 -19.14 0.15 0.87
CA ARG A 80 -20.13 -0.77 0.28
C ARG A 80 -20.02 -2.16 0.92
N LYS A 81 -20.98 -2.49 1.79
CA LYS A 81 -20.98 -3.71 2.62
C LYS A 81 -21.36 -4.96 1.83
N TRP A 82 -20.73 -6.09 2.17
CA TRP A 82 -21.05 -7.40 1.59
C TRP A 82 -22.33 -8.01 2.17
N PHE A 83 -22.64 -7.68 3.41
CA PHE A 83 -23.77 -8.19 4.17
C PHE A 83 -24.31 -7.08 5.07
N GLN A 84 -25.52 -7.27 5.61
CA GLN A 84 -26.07 -6.31 6.56
C GLN A 84 -25.32 -6.36 7.89
N MET A 85 -25.01 -5.19 8.42
CA MET A 85 -24.30 -5.00 9.69
C MET A 85 -25.11 -4.06 10.57
N SER A 86 -24.95 -4.17 11.89
CA SER A 86 -25.52 -3.19 12.82
C SER A 86 -24.96 -1.79 12.51
N LYS A 87 -25.72 -0.73 12.81
CA LYS A 87 -25.28 0.66 12.57
C LYS A 87 -23.91 0.95 13.20
N PHE A 88 -23.70 0.50 14.43
CA PHE A 88 -22.43 0.66 15.13
C PHE A 88 -21.28 -0.05 14.41
N ALA A 89 -21.46 -1.33 14.08
CA ALA A 89 -20.40 -2.12 13.42
C ALA A 89 -20.08 -1.55 12.03
N SER A 90 -21.11 -1.13 11.29
CA SER A 90 -21.00 -0.50 9.99
C SER A 90 -20.22 0.82 10.04
N HIS A 91 -20.54 1.68 11.00
CA HIS A 91 -19.86 2.97 11.16
C HIS A 91 -18.41 2.76 11.58
N LEU A 92 -18.18 1.83 12.52
CA LEU A 92 -16.83 1.44 12.95
C LEU A 92 -15.99 0.90 11.78
N THR A 93 -16.52 0.03 10.94
CA THR A 93 -15.77 -0.47 9.77
C THR A 93 -15.51 0.63 8.73
N THR A 94 -16.43 1.58 8.59
CA THR A 94 -16.26 2.72 7.69
C THR A 94 -15.16 3.67 8.21
N THR A 95 -15.09 3.90 9.52
CA THR A 95 -14.04 4.75 10.13
C THR A 95 -12.68 4.05 10.20
N MET A 96 -12.65 2.73 10.38
CA MET A 96 -11.42 1.91 10.31
C MET A 96 -10.68 2.11 8.98
N TYR A 97 -11.40 2.39 7.89
CA TYR A 97 -10.80 2.78 6.62
C TYR A 97 -9.87 4.00 6.75
N CYS A 98 -10.35 5.04 7.44
CA CYS A 98 -9.60 6.27 7.69
C CYS A 98 -8.40 5.98 8.60
N GLY A 99 -8.57 5.13 9.61
CA GLY A 99 -7.48 4.66 10.47
C GLY A 99 -6.37 3.94 9.69
N CYS A 100 -6.71 3.10 8.70
CA CYS A 100 -5.73 2.43 7.85
C CYS A 100 -4.94 3.41 6.96
N TYR A 101 -5.57 4.48 6.48
CA TYR A 101 -4.88 5.58 5.80
C TYR A 101 -3.87 6.26 6.72
N ALA A 102 -4.28 6.60 7.94
CA ALA A 102 -3.41 7.23 8.93
C ALA A 102 -2.21 6.34 9.28
N MET A 103 -2.43 5.04 9.49
CA MET A 103 -1.37 4.07 9.74
C MET A 103 -0.36 4.02 8.59
N SER A 104 -0.84 4.07 7.33
CA SER A 104 0.04 4.13 6.15
C SER A 104 0.96 5.35 6.18
N PHE A 105 0.41 6.54 6.48
CA PHE A 105 1.20 7.77 6.57
C PHE A 105 2.28 7.71 7.66
N VAL A 106 1.92 7.23 8.85
CA VAL A 106 2.84 7.17 9.98
C VAL A 106 3.92 6.11 9.78
N LEU A 107 3.57 4.95 9.23
CA LEU A 107 4.56 3.91 8.91
C LEU A 107 5.56 4.36 7.86
N PHE A 108 5.13 5.18 6.90
CA PHE A 108 6.06 5.82 5.98
C PHE A 108 7.03 6.76 6.67
N ALA A 109 6.52 7.67 7.50
CA ALA A 109 7.36 8.56 8.28
C ALA A 109 8.36 7.75 9.14
N LEU A 110 7.92 6.65 9.74
CA LEU A 110 8.74 5.75 10.55
C LEU A 110 9.84 5.06 9.73
N GLN A 111 9.53 4.61 8.52
CA GLN A 111 10.52 4.00 7.62
C GLN A 111 11.64 4.99 7.28
N PHE A 112 11.28 6.25 6.96
CA PHE A 112 12.25 7.31 6.68
C PHE A 112 13.02 7.75 7.92
N LEU A 113 12.36 7.83 9.07
CA LEU A 113 12.99 8.11 10.36
C LEU A 113 14.05 7.06 10.70
N TYR A 114 13.73 5.77 10.51
CA TYR A 114 14.70 4.71 10.70
C TYR A 114 15.92 4.87 9.79
N ARG A 115 15.71 5.16 8.50
CA ARG A 115 16.82 5.37 7.55
C ARG A 115 17.70 6.52 7.99
N TYR A 116 17.10 7.64 8.39
CA TYR A 116 17.82 8.79 8.92
C TYR A 116 18.65 8.40 10.15
N ILE A 117 18.07 7.68 11.11
CA ILE A 117 18.80 7.22 12.29
C ILE A 117 19.95 6.28 11.90
N ALA A 118 19.72 5.32 11.02
CA ALA A 118 20.74 4.37 10.58
C ALA A 118 21.91 5.04 9.85
N THR A 119 21.66 6.09 9.08
CA THR A 119 22.67 6.80 8.30
C THR A 119 23.36 7.92 9.08
N CYS A 120 22.59 8.75 9.78
CA CYS A 120 23.09 9.97 10.42
C CYS A 120 23.46 9.76 11.89
N MET A 121 22.87 8.78 12.57
CA MET A 121 23.07 8.53 14.00
C MET A 121 23.15 7.02 14.30
N PRO A 122 24.13 6.29 13.75
CA PRO A 122 24.17 4.84 13.80
C PRO A 122 24.14 4.26 15.22
N GLN A 123 24.66 4.98 16.22
CA GLN A 123 24.60 4.57 17.63
C GLN A 123 23.15 4.50 18.19
N GLN A 124 22.21 5.23 17.60
CA GLN A 124 20.82 5.29 18.03
C GLN A 124 19.96 4.17 17.42
N VAL A 125 20.50 3.36 16.50
CA VAL A 125 19.78 2.23 15.86
C VAL A 125 19.30 1.19 16.88
N VAL A 126 19.96 1.12 18.06
CA VAL A 126 19.56 0.24 19.18
C VAL A 126 18.14 0.57 19.69
N LYS A 127 17.59 1.75 19.38
CA LYS A 127 16.17 2.10 19.67
C LYS A 127 15.16 1.33 18.82
N PHE A 128 15.59 0.69 17.73
CA PHE A 128 14.75 -0.11 16.83
C PHE A 128 15.02 -1.61 16.97
N GLN A 129 15.77 -2.03 17.99
CA GLN A 129 16.13 -3.43 18.22
C GLN A 129 15.22 -4.08 19.27
N GLY A 130 14.93 -5.37 19.05
CA GLY A 130 14.20 -6.21 19.99
C GLY A 130 12.84 -5.63 20.34
N ILE A 131 12.50 -5.62 21.63
CA ILE A 131 11.20 -5.15 22.14
C ILE A 131 10.91 -3.69 21.81
N ARG A 132 11.96 -2.84 21.68
CA ARG A 132 11.80 -1.39 21.45
C ARG A 132 11.19 -1.07 20.08
N PHE A 133 11.37 -1.96 19.11
CA PHE A 133 10.69 -1.87 17.82
C PHE A 133 9.16 -1.83 17.97
N PHE A 134 8.61 -2.64 18.87
CA PHE A 134 7.16 -2.69 19.09
C PHE A 134 6.61 -1.41 19.72
N PHE A 135 7.42 -0.64 20.46
CA PHE A 135 6.99 0.68 20.94
C PHE A 135 6.77 1.67 19.79
N TRP A 136 7.57 1.62 18.73
CA TRP A 136 7.35 2.43 17.54
C TRP A 136 6.09 2.03 16.79
N ILE A 137 5.86 0.72 16.63
CA ILE A 137 4.64 0.20 16.00
C ILE A 137 3.40 0.55 16.82
N PHE A 138 3.48 0.44 18.14
CA PHE A 138 2.40 0.83 19.05
C PHE A 138 2.12 2.33 18.97
N GLY A 139 3.15 3.18 18.95
CA GLY A 139 2.98 4.62 18.74
C GLY A 139 2.32 4.95 17.41
N ALA A 140 2.71 4.27 16.33
CA ALA A 140 2.06 4.42 15.03
C ALA A 140 0.60 4.01 15.07
N PHE A 141 0.28 2.89 15.74
CA PHE A 141 -1.09 2.43 15.95
C PHE A 141 -1.90 3.43 16.77
N CYS A 142 -1.36 4.01 17.84
CA CYS A 142 -2.06 5.04 18.62
C CYS A 142 -2.41 6.28 17.79
N ILE A 143 -1.50 6.72 16.91
CA ILE A 143 -1.77 7.86 16.01
C ILE A 143 -2.88 7.47 15.02
N ALA A 144 -2.81 6.28 14.43
CA ALA A 144 -3.86 5.78 13.53
C ALA A 144 -5.23 5.67 14.22
N LEU A 145 -5.24 5.14 15.44
CA LEU A 145 -6.45 5.03 16.26
C LEU A 145 -7.02 6.40 16.63
N SER A 146 -6.15 7.40 16.86
CA SER A 146 -6.61 8.78 17.11
C SER A 146 -7.33 9.38 15.91
N TRP A 147 -6.85 9.08 14.70
CA TRP A 147 -7.50 9.49 13.45
C TRP A 147 -8.84 8.78 13.28
N GLU A 148 -8.88 7.46 13.45
CA GLU A 148 -10.12 6.69 13.40
C GLU A 148 -11.15 7.18 14.42
N SER A 149 -10.71 7.45 15.65
CA SER A 149 -11.56 7.98 16.72
C SER A 149 -12.12 9.35 16.34
N ALA A 150 -11.30 10.23 15.77
CA ALA A 150 -11.75 11.51 15.25
C ALA A 150 -12.77 11.33 14.11
N ALA A 151 -12.52 10.39 13.18
CA ALA A 151 -13.46 10.04 12.11
C ALA A 151 -14.81 9.54 12.67
N PHE A 152 -14.79 8.79 13.77
CA PHE A 152 -15.98 8.23 14.41
C PHE A 152 -16.79 9.25 15.20
N PHE A 153 -16.14 10.07 16.03
CA PHE A 153 -16.81 10.97 16.98
C PHE A 153 -17.01 12.39 16.47
N LEU A 154 -16.13 12.91 15.62
CA LEU A 154 -16.16 14.31 15.19
C LEU A 154 -16.91 14.55 13.88
N PHE A 155 -17.43 13.48 13.25
CA PHE A 155 -18.21 13.55 12.02
C PHE A 155 -19.54 12.79 12.16
N PRO A 156 -20.42 13.22 13.07
CA PRO A 156 -21.69 12.55 13.30
C PRO A 156 -22.59 12.60 12.06
N GLN A 157 -23.31 11.51 11.82
CA GLN A 157 -24.38 11.47 10.82
C GLN A 157 -25.57 12.31 11.34
N SER A 158 -26.13 13.17 10.48
CA SER A 158 -27.28 14.04 10.76
C SER A 158 -28.42 13.76 9.77
N ASP A 159 -29.64 14.19 10.08
CA ASP A 159 -30.79 14.03 9.17
C ASP A 159 -30.54 14.68 7.80
N ARG A 160 -29.83 15.82 7.77
CA ARG A 160 -29.44 16.49 6.52
C ARG A 160 -28.46 15.63 5.72
N THR A 161 -27.39 15.16 6.34
CA THR A 161 -26.40 14.32 5.64
C THR A 161 -27.02 13.00 5.19
N GLN A 162 -27.98 12.46 5.95
CA GLN A 162 -28.72 11.26 5.58
C GLN A 162 -29.57 11.47 4.33
N LYS A 163 -30.32 12.58 4.24
CA LYS A 163 -31.12 12.90 3.04
C LYS A 163 -30.23 13.04 1.79
N VAL A 164 -29.10 13.74 1.91
CA VAL A 164 -28.13 13.91 0.82
C VAL A 164 -27.50 12.58 0.44
N PHE A 165 -27.09 11.78 1.43
CA PHE A 165 -26.54 10.44 1.23
C PHE A 165 -27.50 9.53 0.46
N LEU A 166 -28.78 9.47 0.86
CA LEU A 166 -29.80 8.67 0.16
C LEU A 166 -29.99 9.12 -1.29
N ASN A 167 -29.92 10.44 -1.54
CA ASN A 167 -29.97 10.99 -2.89
C ASN A 167 -28.76 10.53 -3.73
N ILE A 168 -27.54 10.65 -3.20
CA ILE A 168 -26.31 10.24 -3.88
C ILE A 168 -26.32 8.73 -4.18
N VAL A 169 -26.63 7.91 -3.17
CA VAL A 169 -26.64 6.45 -3.28
C VAL A 169 -27.64 5.98 -4.34
N ASN A 170 -28.84 6.56 -4.38
CA ASN A 170 -29.89 6.16 -5.31
C ASN A 170 -29.68 6.79 -6.71
N GLN A 171 -29.57 8.11 -6.81
CA GLN A 171 -29.58 8.82 -8.09
C GLN A 171 -28.24 8.78 -8.82
N SER A 172 -27.11 8.91 -8.10
CA SER A 172 -25.78 8.89 -8.74
C SER A 172 -25.32 7.45 -9.00
N TYR A 173 -25.43 6.58 -8.00
CA TYR A 173 -24.81 5.27 -8.00
C TYR A 173 -25.76 4.09 -8.23
N GLY A 174 -27.08 4.26 -8.07
CA GLY A 174 -28.05 3.17 -8.19
C GLY A 174 -27.84 2.05 -7.16
N LEU A 175 -27.38 2.39 -5.95
CA LEU A 175 -27.07 1.46 -4.88
C LEU A 175 -28.22 1.35 -3.86
N ASP A 176 -28.29 0.22 -3.16
CA ASP A 176 -29.19 0.06 -2.00
C ASP A 176 -28.53 0.66 -0.75
N ALA A 177 -29.19 1.67 -0.17
CA ALA A 177 -28.75 2.35 1.04
C ALA A 177 -28.59 1.42 2.26
N ASN A 178 -29.30 0.29 2.31
CA ASN A 178 -29.14 -0.69 3.39
C ASN A 178 -27.73 -1.32 3.40
N PHE A 179 -27.09 -1.39 2.23
CA PHE A 179 -25.76 -1.98 2.03
C PHE A 179 -24.64 -0.94 1.89
N VAL A 180 -24.93 0.32 2.19
CA VAL A 180 -23.93 1.40 2.17
C VAL A 180 -23.93 2.12 3.52
N ASP A 181 -22.77 2.52 3.98
CA ASP A 181 -22.61 3.41 5.13
C ASP A 181 -21.60 4.50 4.83
N TYR A 182 -21.56 5.56 5.63
CA TYR A 182 -20.79 6.75 5.30
C TYR A 182 -20.30 7.55 6.51
N VAL A 183 -19.18 8.23 6.30
CA VAL A 183 -18.66 9.27 7.21
C VAL A 183 -18.74 10.62 6.48
N PRO A 184 -19.56 11.57 6.96
CA PRO A 184 -19.75 12.87 6.31
C PRO A 184 -18.77 13.91 6.84
N TYR A 185 -17.74 14.24 6.07
CA TYR A 185 -16.86 15.38 6.33
C TYR A 185 -17.57 16.67 5.88
N ARG A 186 -18.52 17.15 6.69
CA ARG A 186 -19.33 18.35 6.42
C ARG A 186 -18.67 19.60 6.99
N TYR A 187 -18.40 20.61 6.18
CA TYR A 187 -17.62 21.78 6.59
C TYR A 187 -18.51 22.91 7.10
N PHE A 188 -19.67 23.08 6.47
CA PHE A 188 -20.55 24.20 6.72
C PHE A 188 -22.00 23.76 6.91
N GLU A 189 -22.75 24.59 7.61
CA GLU A 189 -24.19 24.53 7.78
C GLU A 189 -24.79 25.76 7.11
N ASN A 190 -25.72 25.54 6.19
CA ASN A 190 -26.47 26.60 5.54
C ASN A 190 -27.76 26.80 6.33
N ASP A 191 -27.72 27.77 7.24
CA ASP A 191 -28.82 28.19 8.10
C ASP A 191 -29.29 29.57 7.63
N GLU A 192 -30.52 29.63 7.09
CA GLU A 192 -31.17 30.87 6.62
C GLU A 192 -30.34 31.72 5.62
N GLY A 193 -29.53 31.09 4.76
CA GLY A 193 -28.70 31.77 3.77
C GLY A 193 -27.33 32.25 4.30
N THR A 194 -27.02 31.99 5.57
CA THR A 194 -25.68 32.19 6.15
C THR A 194 -24.93 30.86 6.26
N ARG A 195 -23.72 30.82 5.68
CA ARG A 195 -22.83 29.65 5.72
C ARG A 195 -22.06 29.65 7.04
N LYS A 196 -22.54 28.90 8.03
CA LYS A 196 -21.91 28.76 9.36
C LYS A 196 -20.94 27.59 9.37
N VAL A 197 -19.78 27.77 10.01
CA VAL A 197 -18.75 26.72 10.10
C VAL A 197 -19.11 25.72 11.19
N ILE A 198 -19.00 24.42 10.89
CA ILE A 198 -19.23 23.36 11.88
C ILE A 198 -17.92 23.07 12.60
N MET A 199 -17.73 23.76 13.73
CA MET A 199 -16.46 23.74 14.46
C MET A 199 -16.01 22.32 14.84
N LEU A 200 -16.94 21.43 15.20
CA LEU A 200 -16.63 20.04 15.54
C LEU A 200 -15.92 19.30 14.39
N ASN A 201 -16.50 19.37 13.19
CA ASN A 201 -15.95 18.73 12.00
C ASN A 201 -14.63 19.37 11.59
N ILE A 202 -14.52 20.70 11.70
CA ILE A 202 -13.26 21.43 11.42
C ILE A 202 -12.14 20.99 12.35
N ILE A 203 -12.40 20.76 13.64
CA ILE A 203 -11.40 20.21 14.56
C ILE A 203 -10.92 18.84 14.07
N GLY A 204 -11.83 17.98 13.63
CA GLY A 204 -11.48 16.68 13.05
C GLY A 204 -10.62 16.81 11.79
N ILE A 205 -10.99 17.68 10.85
CA ILE A 205 -10.23 17.93 9.62
C ILE A 205 -8.85 18.49 9.92
N ILE A 206 -8.74 19.47 10.82
CA ILE A 206 -7.46 20.04 11.25
C ILE A 206 -6.58 18.95 11.87
N GLN A 207 -7.15 18.08 12.72
CA GLN A 207 -6.41 16.97 13.31
C GLN A 207 -5.85 16.01 12.24
N HIS A 208 -6.65 15.66 11.23
CA HIS A 208 -6.23 14.83 10.11
C HIS A 208 -5.09 15.51 9.32
N VAL A 209 -5.26 16.78 8.97
CA VAL A 209 -4.25 17.58 8.25
C VAL A 209 -2.95 17.69 9.06
N ILE A 210 -3.01 17.90 10.37
CA ILE A 210 -1.81 17.94 11.23
C ILE A 210 -1.07 16.61 11.18
N ILE A 211 -1.76 15.47 11.30
CA ILE A 211 -1.11 14.15 11.21
C ILE A 211 -0.44 13.97 9.84
N MET A 212 -1.10 14.37 8.75
CA MET A 212 -0.51 14.32 7.42
C MET A 212 0.73 15.21 7.31
N LEU A 213 0.65 16.46 7.75
CA LEU A 213 1.74 17.43 7.66
C LEU A 213 2.93 17.03 8.53
N VAL A 214 2.71 16.52 9.73
CA VAL A 214 3.79 16.03 10.62
C VAL A 214 4.43 14.79 10.04
N SER A 215 3.63 13.83 9.55
CA SER A 215 4.15 12.59 8.93
C SER A 215 4.96 12.91 7.67
N PHE A 216 4.42 13.77 6.81
CA PHE A 216 5.09 14.21 5.59
C PHE A 216 6.34 15.07 5.88
N GLY A 217 6.23 16.01 6.82
CA GLY A 217 7.36 16.83 7.27
C GLY A 217 8.49 15.99 7.83
N THR A 218 8.16 14.97 8.62
CA THR A 218 9.14 13.99 9.15
C THR A 218 9.81 13.23 8.02
N LEU A 219 9.03 12.71 7.07
CA LEU A 219 9.54 12.02 5.88
C LEU A 219 10.51 12.92 5.11
N PHE A 220 10.11 14.14 4.77
CA PHE A 220 10.91 15.06 3.97
C PHE A 220 12.19 15.50 4.70
N TYR A 221 12.08 15.85 5.98
CA TYR A 221 13.22 16.18 6.83
C TYR A 221 14.23 15.03 6.90
N CYS A 222 13.75 13.82 7.19
CA CYS A 222 14.59 12.63 7.29
C CYS A 222 15.25 12.30 5.95
N ALA A 223 14.51 12.38 4.84
CA ALA A 223 15.05 12.17 3.50
C ALA A 223 16.16 13.17 3.17
N PHE A 224 15.92 14.46 3.41
CA PHE A 224 16.89 15.53 3.13
C PHE A 224 18.14 15.43 4.00
N LYS A 225 17.99 15.18 5.31
CA LYS A 225 19.15 15.01 6.20
C LYS A 225 19.97 13.77 5.86
N THR A 226 19.31 12.67 5.51
CA THR A 226 19.98 11.44 5.04
C THR A 226 20.79 11.74 3.80
N TYR A 227 20.21 12.43 2.81
CA TYR A 227 20.90 12.88 1.60
C TYR A 227 22.13 13.72 1.89
N SER A 228 21.94 14.78 2.68
CA SER A 228 23.00 15.75 2.99
C SER A 228 24.19 15.07 3.65
N THR A 229 23.92 14.11 4.55
CA THR A 229 24.96 13.38 5.28
C THR A 229 25.76 12.47 4.35
N ILE A 230 25.10 11.72 3.46
CA ILE A 230 25.75 10.85 2.49
C ILE A 230 26.59 11.67 1.50
N SER A 231 26.06 12.80 1.03
CA SER A 231 26.74 13.67 0.05
C SER A 231 28.01 14.31 0.62
N LYS A 232 28.00 14.69 1.91
CA LYS A 232 29.11 15.38 2.58
C LYS A 232 30.22 14.46 3.11
N HIS A 233 29.98 13.15 3.24
CA HIS A 233 30.99 12.22 3.74
C HIS A 233 32.13 12.00 2.72
N LYS A 234 33.24 12.73 2.90
CA LYS A 234 34.43 12.68 2.03
C LYS A 234 35.33 11.45 2.22
N GLY A 235 35.19 10.70 3.33
CA GLY A 235 36.01 9.52 3.65
C GLY A 235 35.49 8.17 3.13
N MET A 236 34.42 8.17 2.33
CA MET A 236 33.79 6.94 1.84
C MET A 236 34.39 6.51 0.49
N SER A 237 34.65 5.22 0.29
CA SER A 237 35.14 4.71 -1.00
C SER A 237 34.18 5.06 -2.14
N ILE A 238 34.69 5.26 -3.36
CA ILE A 238 33.88 5.60 -4.56
C ILE A 238 32.74 4.58 -4.75
N LYS A 239 33.04 3.29 -4.59
CA LYS A 239 32.07 2.19 -4.71
C LYS A 239 30.96 2.27 -3.65
N THR A 240 31.30 2.62 -2.41
CA THR A 240 30.32 2.81 -1.34
C THR A 240 29.48 4.06 -1.57
N LYS A 241 30.09 5.15 -2.05
CA LYS A 241 29.40 6.40 -2.39
C LYS A 241 28.39 6.20 -3.51
N GLU A 242 28.75 5.48 -4.58
CA GLU A 242 27.83 5.14 -5.67
C GLU A 242 26.65 4.29 -5.20
N LEU A 243 26.91 3.26 -4.38
CA LEU A 243 25.85 2.43 -3.79
C LEU A 243 24.88 3.27 -2.94
N GLN A 244 25.42 4.14 -2.07
CA GLN A 244 24.62 5.02 -1.23
C GLN A 244 23.81 6.03 -2.06
N MET A 245 24.33 6.50 -3.19
CA MET A 245 23.62 7.43 -4.07
C MET A 245 22.55 6.76 -4.93
N GLN A 246 22.74 5.49 -5.29
CA GLN A 246 21.67 4.66 -5.86
C GLN A 246 20.56 4.43 -4.84
N LEU A 247 20.89 4.08 -3.60
CA LEU A 247 19.91 3.96 -2.51
C LEU A 247 19.17 5.27 -2.25
N PHE A 248 19.85 6.41 -2.40
CA PHE A 248 19.24 7.72 -2.29
C PHE A 248 18.29 8.06 -3.45
N ARG A 249 18.67 7.79 -4.71
CA ARG A 249 17.76 7.98 -5.85
C ARG A 249 16.51 7.10 -5.70
N ALA A 250 16.69 5.86 -5.25
CA ALA A 250 15.58 4.98 -4.92
C ALA A 250 14.70 5.58 -3.81
N LEU A 251 15.30 6.22 -2.80
CA LEU A 251 14.59 6.88 -1.71
C LEU A 251 13.78 8.10 -2.17
N ALA A 252 14.31 8.92 -3.08
CA ALA A 252 13.58 10.05 -3.65
C ALA A 252 12.37 9.60 -4.46
N VAL A 253 12.51 8.52 -5.23
CA VAL A 253 11.38 7.93 -5.96
C VAL A 253 10.36 7.31 -4.98
N GLN A 254 10.82 6.62 -3.95
CA GLN A 254 9.95 6.06 -2.89
C GLN A 254 9.20 7.15 -2.12
N ALA A 255 9.77 8.34 -1.92
CA ALA A 255 9.06 9.46 -1.31
C ALA A 255 7.98 10.03 -2.25
N ALA A 256 8.19 10.00 -3.57
CA ALA A 256 7.26 10.54 -4.55
C ALA A 256 5.99 9.67 -4.72
N ILE A 257 6.11 8.35 -4.56
CA ILE A 257 4.98 7.42 -4.71
C ILE A 257 3.81 7.75 -3.76
N PRO A 258 3.98 7.74 -2.42
CA PRO A 258 2.89 8.07 -1.52
C PRO A 258 2.44 9.52 -1.67
N MET A 259 3.32 10.42 -2.13
CA MET A 259 2.93 11.81 -2.42
C MET A 259 1.89 11.90 -3.53
N ILE A 260 2.13 11.22 -4.64
CA ILE A 260 1.25 11.25 -5.82
C ILE A 260 -0.01 10.42 -5.57
N PHE A 261 0.11 9.28 -4.88
CA PHE A 261 -1.00 8.34 -4.72
C PHE A 261 -1.86 8.58 -3.48
N MET A 262 -1.34 9.21 -2.43
CA MET A 262 -2.09 9.35 -1.17
C MET A 262 -2.12 10.77 -0.63
N TYR A 263 -0.97 11.43 -0.43
CA TYR A 263 -0.95 12.73 0.26
C TYR A 263 -1.58 13.86 -0.56
N ALA A 264 -1.10 14.08 -1.79
CA ALA A 264 -1.54 15.21 -2.60
C ALA A 264 -3.02 15.13 -2.99
N PRO A 265 -3.55 13.97 -3.47
CA PRO A 265 -4.96 13.92 -3.83
C PRO A 265 -5.87 13.98 -2.59
N LEU A 266 -5.49 13.40 -1.44
CA LEU A 266 -6.30 13.51 -0.22
C LEU A 266 -6.33 14.94 0.34
N LEU A 267 -5.20 15.65 0.37
CA LEU A 267 -5.16 17.07 0.76
C LEU A 267 -6.02 17.93 -0.18
N PHE A 268 -5.96 17.66 -1.48
CA PHE A 268 -6.79 18.34 -2.45
C PHE A 268 -8.29 18.08 -2.19
N LEU A 269 -8.68 16.84 -1.90
CA LEU A 269 -10.06 16.52 -1.56
C LEU A 269 -10.55 17.21 -0.28
N TYR A 270 -9.71 17.36 0.75
CA TYR A 270 -10.06 18.17 1.93
C TYR A 270 -10.19 19.66 1.62
N ALA A 271 -9.42 20.18 0.66
CA ALA A 271 -9.53 21.57 0.24
C ALA A 271 -10.81 21.85 -0.59
N CYS A 272 -11.32 20.85 -1.32
CA CYS A 272 -12.44 21.03 -2.27
C CYS A 272 -13.70 21.67 -1.64
N PRO A 273 -14.25 21.19 -0.50
CA PRO A 273 -15.40 21.82 0.12
C PRO A 273 -15.15 23.28 0.58
N LEU A 274 -13.92 23.61 0.97
CA LEU A 274 -13.57 24.98 1.40
C LEU A 274 -13.67 26.00 0.26
N ILE A 275 -13.27 25.58 -0.95
CA ILE A 275 -13.30 26.41 -2.17
C ILE A 275 -14.58 26.23 -3.00
N ASN A 276 -15.59 25.53 -2.48
CA ASN A 276 -16.85 25.20 -3.16
C ASN A 276 -16.66 24.40 -4.47
N LEU A 277 -15.63 23.54 -4.55
CA LEU A 277 -15.39 22.72 -5.73
C LEU A 277 -16.18 21.41 -5.66
N GLN A 278 -17.21 21.29 -6.51
CA GLN A 278 -18.09 20.13 -6.59
C GLN A 278 -17.51 19.06 -7.52
N LEU A 279 -16.70 18.15 -6.98
CA LEU A 279 -16.12 17.05 -7.76
C LEU A 279 -17.10 15.90 -8.03
N GLY A 280 -18.18 15.75 -7.25
CA GLY A 280 -19.09 14.63 -7.37
C GLY A 280 -18.34 13.30 -7.24
N ALA A 281 -18.58 12.39 -8.18
CA ALA A 281 -17.95 11.08 -8.22
C ALA A 281 -16.48 11.08 -8.69
N LEU A 282 -15.94 12.20 -9.20
CA LEU A 282 -14.50 12.29 -9.54
C LEU A 282 -13.61 12.11 -8.31
N ALA A 283 -14.14 12.36 -7.11
CA ALA A 283 -13.43 12.12 -5.85
C ALA A 283 -13.04 10.65 -5.64
N ASN A 284 -13.70 9.70 -6.33
CA ASN A 284 -13.30 8.28 -6.37
C ASN A 284 -11.89 8.05 -6.94
N TYR A 285 -11.28 9.05 -7.58
CA TYR A 285 -9.87 9.00 -7.95
C TYR A 285 -8.97 8.65 -6.76
N GLN A 286 -9.26 9.20 -5.57
CA GLN A 286 -8.48 8.89 -4.37
C GLN A 286 -8.64 7.42 -3.96
N THR A 287 -9.83 6.85 -4.10
CA THR A 287 -10.05 5.41 -3.87
C THR A 287 -9.17 4.57 -4.79
N ILE A 288 -9.14 4.90 -6.09
CA ILE A 288 -8.31 4.20 -7.08
C ILE A 288 -6.83 4.26 -6.71
N MET A 289 -6.34 5.45 -6.34
CA MET A 289 -4.94 5.60 -5.94
C MET A 289 -4.62 4.82 -4.66
N GLY A 290 -5.51 4.83 -3.66
CA GLY A 290 -5.39 4.03 -2.44
C GLY A 290 -5.36 2.53 -2.68
N GLN A 291 -6.12 2.03 -3.66
CA GLN A 291 -6.13 0.62 -4.05
C GLN A 291 -4.85 0.18 -4.79
N LEU A 292 -4.27 1.05 -5.61
CA LEU A 292 -3.06 0.74 -6.39
C LEU A 292 -1.77 0.87 -5.59
N TYR A 293 -1.74 1.87 -4.72
CA TYR A 293 -0.57 2.25 -3.93
C TYR A 293 0.15 1.06 -3.23
N PRO A 294 -0.54 0.13 -2.53
CA PRO A 294 0.10 -0.93 -1.76
C PRO A 294 0.87 -1.94 -2.60
N GLY A 295 0.56 -2.04 -3.90
CA GLY A 295 1.34 -2.83 -4.85
C GLY A 295 2.43 -2.03 -5.56
N VAL A 296 2.17 -0.75 -5.87
CA VAL A 296 3.14 0.11 -6.57
C VAL A 296 4.39 0.35 -5.73
N ASP A 297 4.24 0.61 -4.44
CA ASP A 297 5.37 0.90 -3.54
C ASP A 297 6.40 -0.25 -3.43
N PRO A 298 6.02 -1.48 -3.02
CA PRO A 298 6.95 -2.61 -2.96
C PRO A 298 7.47 -2.99 -4.34
N PHE A 299 6.67 -2.82 -5.41
CA PHE A 299 7.15 -3.06 -6.77
C PHE A 299 8.26 -2.07 -7.17
N ALA A 300 8.13 -0.80 -6.79
CA ALA A 300 9.19 0.19 -7.00
C ALA A 300 10.46 -0.18 -6.21
N VAL A 301 10.34 -0.69 -4.97
CA VAL A 301 11.48 -1.21 -4.20
C VAL A 301 12.18 -2.35 -4.96
N LEU A 302 11.42 -3.31 -5.49
CA LEU A 302 11.95 -4.45 -6.26
C LEU A 302 12.72 -4.01 -7.50
N PHE A 303 12.22 -3.00 -8.21
CA PHE A 303 12.82 -2.51 -9.45
C PHE A 303 14.02 -1.58 -9.23
N LEU A 304 13.97 -0.73 -8.20
CA LEU A 304 14.99 0.30 -7.94
C LEU A 304 16.20 -0.24 -7.17
N VAL A 305 16.01 -1.26 -6.31
CA VAL A 305 17.11 -1.84 -5.53
C VAL A 305 17.84 -2.89 -6.39
N ASN A 306 19.05 -2.53 -6.83
CA ASN A 306 19.87 -3.33 -7.73
C ASN A 306 20.04 -4.80 -7.31
N VAL A 307 20.18 -5.08 -6.00
CA VAL A 307 20.33 -6.44 -5.50
C VAL A 307 19.07 -7.25 -5.75
N TYR A 308 17.89 -6.72 -5.41
CA TYR A 308 16.62 -7.40 -5.64
C TYR A 308 16.33 -7.59 -7.12
N ARG A 309 16.54 -6.55 -7.94
CA ARG A 309 16.38 -6.65 -9.39
C ARG A 309 17.29 -7.72 -10.01
N ARG A 310 18.57 -7.78 -9.63
CA ARG A 310 19.50 -8.80 -10.14
C ARG A 310 19.12 -10.20 -9.67
N THR A 311 18.71 -10.36 -8.41
CA THR A 311 18.25 -11.66 -7.91
C THR A 311 17.01 -12.15 -8.67
N LEU A 312 16.04 -11.27 -8.95
CA LEU A 312 14.86 -11.61 -9.74
C LEU A 312 15.23 -12.00 -11.17
N LEU A 313 16.08 -11.21 -11.84
CA LEU A 313 16.55 -11.53 -13.19
C LEU A 313 17.28 -12.87 -13.22
N ASN A 314 18.13 -13.16 -12.24
CA ASN A 314 18.82 -14.45 -12.16
C ASN A 314 17.85 -15.61 -11.96
N ILE A 315 16.83 -15.47 -11.10
CA ILE A 315 15.80 -16.50 -10.89
C ILE A 315 15.03 -16.74 -12.19
N ILE A 316 14.64 -15.67 -12.89
CA ILE A 316 13.90 -15.75 -14.15
C ILE A 316 14.78 -16.40 -15.23
N CYS A 317 16.01 -15.93 -15.43
CA CYS A 317 16.94 -16.47 -16.43
C CYS A 317 17.31 -17.93 -16.16
N LEU A 318 17.59 -18.33 -14.92
CA LEU A 318 17.87 -19.74 -14.57
C LEU A 318 16.66 -20.64 -14.85
N ARG A 319 15.44 -20.15 -14.60
CA ARG A 319 14.21 -20.88 -14.92
C ARG A 319 13.99 -20.99 -16.43
N THR A 320 14.32 -19.95 -17.21
CA THR A 320 14.28 -20.00 -18.68
C THR A 320 15.29 -20.99 -19.25
N THR A 321 16.51 -21.05 -18.72
CA THR A 321 17.52 -22.03 -19.14
C THR A 321 17.11 -23.46 -18.80
N SER A 322 16.60 -23.69 -17.58
CA SER A 322 16.10 -25.01 -17.15
C SER A 322 14.88 -25.48 -17.96
N LEU A 323 13.93 -24.58 -18.28
CA LEU A 323 12.80 -24.90 -19.15
C LEU A 323 13.26 -25.20 -20.58
N LYS A 324 14.24 -24.45 -21.11
CA LYS A 324 14.81 -24.69 -22.44
C LYS A 324 15.52 -26.04 -22.50
N GLU A 325 16.32 -26.40 -21.50
CA GLU A 325 16.97 -27.72 -21.40
C GLU A 325 15.94 -28.86 -21.32
N SER A 326 14.88 -28.70 -20.52
CA SER A 326 13.81 -29.71 -20.42
C SER A 326 13.07 -29.92 -21.76
N SER A 327 12.79 -28.83 -22.50
CA SER A 327 12.14 -28.90 -23.82
C SER A 327 13.03 -29.54 -24.90
N ILE A 328 14.34 -29.28 -24.85
CA ILE A 328 15.33 -29.92 -25.74
C ILE A 328 15.42 -31.42 -25.43
N GLN A 329 15.45 -31.80 -24.14
CA GLN A 329 15.52 -33.19 -23.72
C GLN A 329 14.23 -33.98 -24.03
N GLU A 330 13.07 -33.33 -24.01
CA GLU A 330 11.79 -33.91 -24.43
C GLU A 330 11.72 -34.09 -25.96
N ASN A 331 12.17 -33.09 -26.73
CA ASN A 331 12.24 -33.19 -28.19
C ASN A 331 13.24 -34.24 -28.65
N SER A 332 14.39 -34.36 -27.99
CA SER A 332 15.39 -35.40 -28.28
C SER A 332 14.82 -36.79 -27.99
N ARG A 333 14.07 -36.97 -26.88
CA ARG A 333 13.37 -38.23 -26.57
C ARG A 333 12.29 -38.58 -27.59
N LYS A 334 11.51 -37.61 -28.07
CA LYS A 334 10.51 -37.82 -29.13
C LYS A 334 11.17 -38.20 -30.45
N TYR A 335 12.30 -37.60 -30.78
CA TYR A 335 13.08 -37.92 -31.97
C TYR A 335 13.68 -39.33 -31.87
N GLU A 336 14.30 -39.70 -30.75
CA GLU A 336 14.81 -41.06 -30.51
C GLU A 336 13.71 -42.12 -30.54
N ALA A 337 12.52 -41.83 -29.99
CA ALA A 337 11.37 -42.73 -30.06
C ALA A 337 10.79 -42.88 -31.48
N ALA A 338 10.91 -41.84 -32.32
CA ALA A 338 10.49 -41.89 -33.73
C ALA A 338 11.51 -42.56 -34.65
N VAL A 339 12.80 -42.53 -34.28
CA VAL A 339 13.92 -43.07 -35.09
C VAL A 339 14.35 -44.46 -34.62
N SER A 340 13.97 -44.91 -33.42
CA SER A 340 14.23 -46.28 -32.98
C SER A 340 13.52 -47.29 -33.89
N PRO A 341 14.25 -48.16 -34.61
CA PRO A 341 13.63 -49.23 -35.36
C PRO A 341 12.92 -50.17 -34.37
N ARG A 342 11.71 -50.64 -34.71
CA ARG A 342 11.13 -51.81 -34.03
C ARG A 342 12.05 -53.01 -34.33
N GLY A 343 13.04 -53.23 -33.46
CA GLY A 343 14.09 -54.24 -33.64
C GLY A 343 13.90 -55.44 -32.72
N ASP A 344 13.45 -56.53 -33.34
CA ASP A 344 13.52 -57.97 -33.04
C ASP A 344 13.67 -58.53 -31.60
N PRO A 345 12.79 -59.46 -31.19
CA PRO A 345 12.81 -60.11 -29.89
C PRO A 345 13.75 -61.33 -29.88
N CYS A 346 15.08 -61.13 -29.96
CA CYS A 346 16.02 -62.25 -29.81
C CYS A 346 17.38 -61.82 -29.26
N ARG A 347 17.52 -61.70 -27.93
CA ARG A 347 18.80 -62.01 -27.26
C ARG A 347 18.63 -62.30 -25.75
N PRO A 348 19.34 -63.30 -25.19
CA PRO A 348 19.15 -63.73 -23.80
C PRO A 348 19.93 -62.87 -22.80
N LYS A 349 19.38 -62.71 -21.60
CA LYS A 349 19.98 -62.02 -20.45
C LYS A 349 21.16 -62.82 -19.89
N SER A 350 22.35 -62.23 -19.82
CA SER A 350 23.44 -62.72 -18.97
C SER A 350 23.47 -61.95 -17.64
N SER A 351 23.53 -62.72 -16.57
CA SER A 351 23.57 -62.30 -15.16
C SER A 351 25.01 -62.08 -14.70
N THR A 352 25.25 -61.04 -13.90
CA THR A 352 26.44 -60.83 -13.06
C THR A 352 26.03 -59.89 -11.92
N VAL A 353 25.61 -60.44 -10.78
CA VAL A 353 26.40 -60.71 -9.56
C VAL A 353 26.99 -59.42 -8.94
N SER A 354 26.34 -59.01 -7.84
CA SER A 354 26.80 -58.01 -6.87
C SER A 354 27.83 -58.62 -5.90
N PRO A 355 28.74 -57.80 -5.35
CA PRO A 355 29.03 -57.94 -3.94
C PRO A 355 28.93 -56.62 -3.17
N LYS A 356 28.52 -56.79 -1.91
CA LYS A 356 28.40 -55.81 -0.83
C LYS A 356 29.78 -55.32 -0.35
N CYS A 357 29.88 -54.03 -0.04
CA CYS A 357 30.29 -53.50 1.26
C CYS A 357 29.68 -52.11 1.42
#